data_AF-A0A846ZYE4-F1
#
_entry.id   AF-A0A846ZYE4-F1
#
_cell.length_a   1.000
_cell.length_b   1.000
_cell.length_c   1.000
_cell.angle_alpha   90.00
_cell.angle_beta   90.00
_cell.angle_gamma   90.00
#
_symmetry.space_group_name_H-M   'P 1'
#
loop_
_entity.id
_entity.type
_entity.pdbx_description
1 polymer ?
#
loop_
_entity_poly.entity_id
_entity_poly.type
_entity_poly.pdbx_seq_one_letter_code
_entity_poly.pdbx_strand_id
1 'polypeptide(L)'
;MVHNLGCGPGPFTAMNWAVEEEDRIIILEDDCVPSPAFFPYCNYLLDKYLDDERIWIVSGNNYCPEFPLPADYAFTGYAHSQGWATWRRCIKQVDLEMRDYPEFMDRKLLYSLLPRKEADYFMRSLERTYT
;
A
#
# COMPACT_ATOMS: atom_id res chain seq x y z
N MET A 1 -20.40 1.97 24.26
CA MET A 1 -18.98 1.58 24.20
C MET A 1 -18.57 1.57 22.75
N VAL A 2 -17.47 2.24 22.40
CA VAL A 2 -16.91 2.17 21.05
C VAL A 2 -16.17 0.84 20.94
N HIS A 3 -16.58 -0.01 20.01
CA HIS A 3 -16.03 -1.34 19.80
C HIS A 3 -14.77 -1.23 18.93
N ASN A 4 -13.60 -1.63 19.44
CA ASN A 4 -12.36 -1.65 18.67
C ASN A 4 -12.38 -2.81 17.65
N LEU A 5 -12.26 -2.50 16.36
CA LEU A 5 -12.29 -3.47 15.25
C LEU A 5 -10.89 -4.04 14.90
N GLY A 6 -9.83 -3.54 15.53
CA GLY A 6 -8.44 -3.94 15.25
C GLY A 6 -7.84 -3.30 13.99
N CYS A 7 -6.54 -3.52 13.77
CA CYS A 7 -5.74 -2.81 12.76
C CYS A 7 -5.94 -3.26 11.31
N GLY A 8 -6.66 -4.37 11.07
CA GLY A 8 -7.08 -4.76 9.72
C GLY A 8 -8.49 -4.27 9.41
N PRO A 9 -9.52 -4.82 10.08
CA PRO A 9 -10.91 -4.49 9.80
C PRO A 9 -11.26 -3.02 10.05
N GLY A 10 -10.70 -2.39 11.10
CA GLY A 10 -10.96 -1.00 11.44
C GLY A 10 -10.56 -0.03 10.31
N PRO A 11 -9.26 0.06 9.97
CA PRO A 11 -8.79 0.90 8.87
C PRO A 11 -9.46 0.57 7.54
N PHE A 12 -9.64 -0.72 7.21
CA PHE A 12 -10.29 -1.11 5.96
C PHE A 12 -11.75 -0.67 5.84
N THR A 13 -12.51 -0.74 6.94
CA THR A 13 -13.89 -0.25 6.98
C THR A 13 -13.93 1.26 6.77
N ALA A 14 -13.05 2.00 7.44
CA ALA A 14 -12.95 3.46 7.29
C ALA A 14 -12.55 3.86 5.87
N MET A 15 -11.58 3.16 5.27
CA MET A 15 -11.19 3.40 3.87
C MET A 15 -12.34 3.10 2.91
N ASN A 16 -13.07 1.99 3.10
CA ASN A 16 -14.21 1.65 2.24
C ASN A 16 -15.30 2.71 2.28
N TRP A 17 -15.65 3.18 3.48
CA TRP A 17 -16.60 4.27 3.68
C TRP A 17 -16.10 5.56 3.01
N ALA A 18 -14.84 5.95 3.21
CA ALA A 18 -14.30 7.17 2.63
C ALA A 18 -14.35 7.14 1.10
N VAL A 19 -14.05 5.98 0.50
CA VAL A 19 -14.14 5.80 -0.95
C VAL A 19 -15.55 5.49 -1.46
N GLU A 20 -16.59 5.66 -0.66
CA GLU A 20 -17.97 5.76 -1.17
C GLU A 20 -18.25 7.17 -1.68
N GLU A 21 -17.72 8.17 -0.99
CA GLU A 21 -17.89 9.59 -1.33
C GLU A 21 -16.76 10.12 -2.21
N GLU A 22 -15.51 9.69 -1.96
CA GLU A 22 -14.32 10.27 -2.59
C GLU A 22 -13.57 9.27 -3.50
N ASP A 23 -13.13 9.72 -4.67
CA ASP A 23 -12.39 8.85 -5.60
C ASP A 23 -10.92 8.66 -5.21
N ARG A 24 -10.41 9.52 -4.32
CA ARG A 24 -9.02 9.59 -3.90
C ARG A 24 -8.97 9.95 -2.43
N ILE A 25 -8.13 9.25 -1.66
CA ILE A 25 -8.02 9.45 -0.23
C ILE A 25 -6.56 9.52 0.21
N ILE A 26 -6.31 10.32 1.24
CA ILE A 26 -5.05 10.34 1.99
C ILE A 26 -5.32 9.66 3.33
N ILE A 27 -4.47 8.72 3.71
CA ILE A 27 -4.54 7.96 4.94
C ILE A 27 -3.35 8.35 5.81
N LEU A 28 -3.64 8.77 7.03
CA LEU A 28 -2.66 9.04 8.08
C LEU A 28 -2.98 8.14 9.26
N GLU A 29 -2.00 7.33 9.68
CA GLU A 29 -2.06 6.59 10.93
C GLU A 29 -1.89 7.57 12.11
N ASP A 30 -2.25 7.17 13.32
CA ASP A 30 -2.16 8.02 14.51
C ASP A 30 -0.72 8.38 14.89
N ASP A 31 0.25 7.62 14.40
CA ASP A 31 1.69 7.87 14.53
C ASP A 31 2.31 8.60 13.33
N CYS A 32 1.51 9.08 12.38
CA CYS A 32 1.99 9.82 11.21
C CYS A 32 2.05 11.34 11.44
N VAL A 33 3.22 11.93 11.20
CA VAL A 33 3.42 13.40 11.20
C VAL A 33 3.79 13.86 9.78
N PRO A 34 2.82 14.28 8.95
CA PRO A 34 3.09 14.66 7.57
C PRO A 34 3.81 16.01 7.50
N SER A 35 4.79 16.11 6.61
CA SER A 35 5.33 17.40 6.17
C SER A 35 4.25 18.20 5.43
N PRO A 36 4.22 19.55 5.49
CA PRO A 36 3.31 20.35 4.68
C PRO A 36 3.37 20.04 3.17
N ALA A 37 4.53 19.62 2.66
CA ALA A 37 4.72 19.24 1.27
C ALA A 37 4.04 17.91 0.88
N PHE A 38 3.65 17.08 1.85
CA PHE A 38 3.02 15.79 1.61
C PHE A 38 1.68 15.92 0.88
N PHE A 39 0.84 16.87 1.29
CA PHE A 39 -0.48 17.07 0.69
C PHE A 39 -0.44 17.49 -0.80
N PRO A 40 0.32 18.53 -1.21
CA PRO A 40 0.44 18.86 -2.64
C PRO A 40 1.14 17.76 -3.43
N TYR A 41 2.09 17.04 -2.83
CA TYR A 41 2.72 15.86 -3.43
C TYR A 41 1.69 14.77 -3.74
N CYS A 42 0.88 14.38 -2.77
CA CYS A 42 -0.19 13.40 -2.96
C CYS A 42 -1.20 13.87 -4.00
N ASN A 43 -1.66 15.13 -3.92
CA ASN A 43 -2.64 15.66 -4.86
C ASN A 43 -2.13 15.59 -6.31
N TYR A 44 -0.88 16.01 -6.54
CA TYR A 44 -0.27 15.97 -7.86
C TYR A 44 -0.14 14.54 -8.40
N LEU A 45 0.35 13.59 -7.59
CA LEU A 45 0.56 12.22 -8.06
C LEU A 45 -0.73 11.42 -8.22
N LEU A 46 -1.72 11.66 -7.35
CA LEU A 46 -3.03 11.06 -7.47
C LEU A 46 -3.75 11.49 -8.76
N ASP A 47 -3.56 12.74 -9.18
CA ASP A 47 -4.07 13.25 -10.45
C ASP A 47 -3.29 12.67 -11.64
N LYS A 48 -1.96 12.74 -11.58
CA LYS A 48 -1.06 12.28 -12.64
C LYS A 48 -1.23 10.80 -12.99
N TYR A 49 -1.48 9.93 -12.00
CA TYR A 49 -1.58 8.48 -12.18
C TYR A 49 -3.01 7.94 -11.99
N LEU A 50 -4.03 8.80 -12.17
CA LEU A 50 -5.42 8.41 -12.00
C LEU A 50 -5.78 7.13 -12.78
N ASP A 51 -5.41 7.10 -14.06
CA ASP A 51 -5.72 6.01 -14.99
C ASP A 51 -4.59 4.96 -15.12
N ASP A 52 -3.48 5.10 -14.37
CA ASP A 52 -2.38 4.14 -14.42
C ASP A 52 -2.60 3.02 -13.40
N GLU A 53 -3.25 1.93 -13.84
CA GLU A 53 -3.59 0.78 -13.00
C GLU A 53 -2.38 0.03 -12.43
N ARG A 54 -1.16 0.31 -12.91
CA ARG A 54 0.07 -0.25 -12.34
C ARG A 54 0.41 0.38 -10.99
N ILE A 55 -0.10 1.58 -10.73
CA ILE A 55 0.20 2.35 -9.51
C ILE A 55 -0.96 2.18 -8.53
N TRP A 56 -0.63 1.73 -7.32
CA TRP A 56 -1.60 1.48 -6.25
C TRP A 56 -1.48 2.45 -5.09
N ILE A 57 -0.25 2.88 -4.77
CA ILE A 57 0.04 3.65 -3.56
C ILE A 57 0.95 4.81 -3.92
N VAL A 58 0.62 5.99 -3.40
CA VAL A 58 1.53 7.12 -3.27
C VAL A 58 2.02 7.14 -1.83
N SER A 59 3.27 6.74 -1.59
CA SER A 59 3.85 6.73 -0.23
C SER A 59 4.50 8.06 0.11
N GLY A 60 4.35 8.49 1.36
CA GLY A 60 4.99 9.69 1.93
C GLY A 60 6.38 9.45 2.52
N ASN A 61 6.90 8.21 2.49
CA ASN A 61 8.15 7.85 3.16
C ASN A 61 9.28 7.51 2.21
N ASN A 62 10.51 7.70 2.71
CA ASN A 62 11.73 7.16 2.12
C ASN A 62 12.57 6.49 3.22
N TYR A 63 12.59 5.16 3.26
CA TYR A 63 13.38 4.39 4.23
C TYR A 63 14.87 4.25 3.86
N CYS A 64 15.26 4.78 2.70
CA CYS A 64 16.60 4.73 2.16
C CYS A 64 17.12 6.15 1.87
N PRO A 65 17.08 7.08 2.85
CA PRO A 65 17.44 8.48 2.62
C PRO A 65 18.92 8.68 2.23
N GLU A 66 19.78 7.71 2.54
CA GLU A 66 21.19 7.70 2.17
C GLU A 66 21.42 7.47 0.67
N PHE A 67 20.40 6.99 -0.05
CA PHE A 67 20.46 6.79 -1.49
C PHE A 67 19.86 8.01 -2.20
N PRO A 68 20.69 8.86 -2.83
CA PRO A 68 20.19 10.03 -3.52
C PRO A 68 19.33 9.60 -4.71
N LEU A 69 18.11 10.10 -4.76
CA LEU A 69 17.23 9.95 -5.91
C LEU A 69 17.51 11.08 -6.90
N PRO A 70 17.61 10.80 -8.21
CA PRO A 70 17.78 11.83 -9.24
C PRO A 70 16.49 12.61 -9.52
N ALA A 71 15.41 12.36 -8.76
CA ALA A 71 14.08 12.91 -8.95
C ALA A 71 13.38 13.06 -7.59
N ASP A 72 12.24 13.76 -7.56
CA ASP A 72 11.46 14.01 -6.35
C ASP A 72 10.82 12.74 -5.76
N TYR A 73 10.68 11.67 -6.55
CA TYR A 73 10.14 10.37 -6.13
C TYR A 73 10.66 9.24 -7.04
N ALA A 74 10.49 8.00 -6.61
CA ALA A 74 10.83 6.79 -7.35
C ALA A 74 9.69 5.76 -7.30
N PHE A 75 9.72 4.79 -8.21
CA PHE A 75 8.81 3.65 -8.18
C PHE A 75 9.45 2.48 -7.46
N THR A 76 8.63 1.73 -6.73
CA THR A 76 9.06 0.53 -5.99
C THR A 76 7.94 -0.51 -6.01
N GLY A 77 8.30 -1.79 -5.91
CA GLY A 77 7.35 -2.89 -5.70
C GLY A 77 6.90 -3.03 -4.23
N TYR A 78 7.40 -2.17 -3.34
CA TYR A 78 7.10 -2.20 -1.90
C TYR A 78 6.00 -1.21 -1.53
N ALA A 79 4.98 -1.69 -0.83
CA ALA A 79 3.81 -0.93 -0.39
C ALA A 79 4.01 -0.34 1.01
N HIS A 80 4.60 0.85 1.10
CA HIS A 80 4.82 1.53 2.37
C HIS A 80 3.62 2.41 2.76
N SER A 81 2.97 2.08 3.89
CA SER A 81 1.68 2.66 4.31
C SER A 81 1.74 3.67 5.47
N GLN A 82 2.91 4.05 6.01
CA GLN A 82 2.98 5.01 7.11
C GLN A 82 2.78 6.46 6.60
N GLY A 83 1.54 6.82 6.26
CA GLY A 83 1.22 8.09 5.58
C GLY A 83 1.30 7.92 4.06
N TRP A 84 0.13 7.75 3.45
CA TRP A 84 0.02 7.40 2.03
C TRP A 84 -1.29 7.90 1.42
N ALA A 85 -1.38 7.80 0.10
CA ALA A 85 -2.60 8.12 -0.63
C ALA A 85 -2.88 7.08 -1.71
N THR A 86 -4.16 6.92 -2.05
CA THR A 86 -4.62 5.94 -3.04
C THR A 86 -5.97 6.33 -3.66
N TRP A 87 -6.46 5.49 -4.54
CA TRP A 87 -7.70 5.66 -5.29
C TRP A 87 -8.77 4.65 -4.85
N ARG A 88 -10.04 5.01 -5.05
CA ARG A 88 -11.19 4.10 -4.92
C ARG A 88 -10.96 2.79 -5.68
N ARG A 89 -10.41 2.87 -6.90
CA ARG A 89 -10.12 1.68 -7.74
C ARG A 89 -9.17 0.67 -7.08
N CYS A 90 -8.29 1.10 -6.19
CA CYS A 90 -7.36 0.22 -5.47
C CYS A 90 -8.04 -0.35 -4.22
N ILE A 91 -8.72 0.49 -3.43
CA ILE A 91 -9.43 0.04 -2.21
C ILE A 91 -10.48 -1.02 -2.54
N LYS A 92 -11.21 -0.87 -3.65
CA LYS A 92 -12.24 -1.84 -4.07
C LYS A 92 -11.68 -3.18 -4.56
N GLN A 93 -10.36 -3.29 -4.76
CA GLN A 93 -9.69 -4.55 -5.11
C GLN A 93 -9.05 -5.25 -3.91
N VAL A 94 -9.02 -4.63 -2.73
CA VAL A 94 -8.43 -5.23 -1.53
C VAL A 94 -9.30 -6.38 -1.04
N ASP A 95 -8.68 -7.55 -0.88
CA ASP A 95 -9.29 -8.75 -0.31
C ASP A 95 -8.63 -9.12 1.02
N LEU A 96 -9.29 -8.78 2.14
CA LEU A 96 -8.77 -9.10 3.47
C LEU A 96 -8.75 -10.60 3.78
N GLU A 97 -9.57 -11.39 3.09
CA GLU A 97 -9.60 -12.85 3.24
C GLU A 97 -8.47 -13.53 2.45
N MET A 98 -7.81 -12.78 1.56
CA MET A 98 -6.71 -13.27 0.73
C MET A 98 -7.05 -14.56 -0.02
N ARG A 99 -8.21 -14.60 -0.66
CA ARG A 99 -8.77 -15.82 -1.28
C ARG A 99 -7.90 -16.39 -2.39
N ASP A 100 -7.17 -15.53 -3.10
CA ASP A 100 -6.26 -15.94 -4.19
C ASP A 100 -4.87 -16.36 -3.69
N TYR A 101 -4.61 -16.27 -2.38
CA TYR A 101 -3.31 -16.56 -1.80
C TYR A 101 -2.84 -18.02 -2.02
N PRO A 102 -3.67 -19.07 -1.92
CA PRO A 102 -3.24 -20.43 -2.23
C PRO A 102 -2.73 -20.56 -3.68
N GLU A 103 -3.45 -19.99 -4.65
CA GLU A 103 -3.02 -20.00 -6.06
C GLU A 103 -1.72 -19.21 -6.25
N PHE A 104 -1.62 -18.04 -5.60
CA PHE A 104 -0.42 -17.21 -5.64
C PHE A 104 0.84 -17.98 -5.17
N MET A 105 0.70 -18.78 -4.12
CA MET A 105 1.77 -19.62 -3.56
C MET A 105 2.09 -20.81 -4.47
N ASP A 106 1.07 -21.53 -4.96
CA ASP A 106 1.26 -22.68 -5.86
C ASP A 106 1.98 -22.27 -7.15
N ARG A 107 1.63 -21.10 -7.69
CA ARG A 107 2.24 -20.54 -8.89
C ARG A 107 3.60 -19.88 -8.63
N LYS A 108 4.04 -19.79 -7.37
CA LYS A 108 5.32 -19.20 -6.97
C LYS A 108 5.52 -17.78 -7.51
N LEU A 109 4.45 -16.97 -7.51
CA LEU A 109 4.44 -15.67 -8.18
C LEU A 109 5.47 -14.68 -7.60
N LEU A 110 5.87 -14.80 -6.33
CA LEU A 110 6.96 -14.00 -5.76
C LEU A 110 8.26 -14.09 -6.57
N TYR A 111 8.58 -15.26 -7.14
CA TYR A 111 9.80 -15.44 -7.95
C TYR A 111 9.71 -14.79 -9.33
N SER A 112 8.50 -14.44 -9.79
CA SER A 112 8.32 -13.61 -10.99
C SER A 112 8.34 -12.11 -10.71
N LEU A 113 8.12 -11.70 -9.46
CA LEU A 113 8.00 -10.29 -9.07
C LEU A 113 9.29 -9.76 -8.42
N LEU A 114 10.04 -10.62 -7.71
CA LEU A 114 11.17 -10.21 -6.89
C LEU A 114 12.45 -10.98 -7.25
N PRO A 115 13.64 -10.39 -6.99
CA PRO A 115 14.90 -11.12 -7.00
C PRO A 115 14.82 -12.38 -6.14
N ARG A 116 15.47 -13.46 -6.58
CA ARG A 116 15.41 -14.78 -5.92
C ARG A 116 15.60 -14.72 -4.40
N LYS A 117 16.63 -13.99 -3.93
CA LYS A 117 16.92 -13.89 -2.48
C LYS A 117 15.78 -13.23 -1.69
N GLU A 118 15.12 -12.24 -2.28
CA GLU A 118 13.98 -11.54 -1.67
C GLU A 118 12.73 -12.41 -1.71
N ALA A 119 12.45 -13.05 -2.85
CA ALA A 119 11.37 -14.03 -2.96
C ALA A 119 11.51 -15.15 -1.93
N ASP A 120 12.71 -15.72 -1.77
CA ASP A 120 13.00 -16.74 -0.76
C ASP A 120 12.73 -16.23 0.67
N TYR A 121 13.05 -14.97 0.96
CA TYR A 121 12.79 -14.34 2.26
C TYR A 121 11.29 -14.20 2.53
N PHE A 122 10.54 -13.62 1.58
CA PHE A 122 9.10 -13.40 1.74
C PHE A 122 8.33 -14.72 1.80
N MET A 123 8.67 -15.70 0.96
CA MET A 123 8.05 -17.04 1.00
C MET A 123 8.18 -17.67 2.39
N ARG A 124 9.38 -17.64 2.99
CA ARG A 124 9.58 -18.18 4.35
C ARG A 124 8.80 -17.42 5.42
N SER A 125 8.65 -16.09 5.28
CA SER A 125 7.87 -15.29 6.23
C SER A 125 6.39 -15.62 6.12
N LEU A 126 5.88 -15.70 4.89
CA LEU A 126 4.48 -16.00 4.59
C LEU A 126 4.10 -17.42 5.03
N GLU A 127 4.93 -18.42 4.77
CA GLU A 127 4.72 -19.79 5.25
C GLU A 127 4.60 -19.87 6.78
N ARG A 128 5.30 -19.02 7.53
CA ARG A 128 5.21 -18.99 9.02
C ARG A 128 3.95 -18.31 9.55
N THR A 129 3.32 -17.45 8.76
CA THR A 129 2.18 -16.64 9.19
C THR A 129 0.84 -17.24 8.77
N TYR A 130 0.82 -18.04 7.70
CA TYR A 130 -0.41 -18.59 7.10
C TYR A 130 -0.62 -20.11 7.32
N THR A 131 0.22 -20.78 8.12
CA THR A 131 0.03 -22.16 8.59
C THR A 131 -0.32 -22.21 10.07
#